data_AF-A0A9E2PTU0-F1
#
_entry.id   AF-A0A9E2PTU0-F1
#
_cell.length_a   1.000
_cell.length_b   1.000
_cell.length_c   1.000
_cell.angle_alpha   90.00
_cell.angle_beta   90.00
_cell.angle_gamma   90.00
#
_symmetry.space_group_name_H-M   'P 1'
#
loop_
_entity.id
_entity.type
_entity.pdbx_description
1 polymer ?
#
loop_
_entity_poly.entity_id
_entity_poly.type
_entity_poly.pdbx_seq_one_letter_code
_entity_poly.pdbx_strand_id
1 'polypeptide(L)'
;MKNLAQDLWEFYSDVPSLACHAAIELDNLIRGKSTGLNAVIQLAEVISQDMALSKSDATGIISSAYLDSATAVALNYAIADSNLSTTPNELPKLITETRQVVQCLIRVVENPKRALEEEPDKVNQLKYFCLALSKRALALEVPQYQEESQHPYRR
;
A
#
# COMPACT_ATOMS: atom_id res chain seq x y z
N MET A 1 -12.16 -22.84 -26.22
CA MET A 1 -10.93 -22.05 -25.99
C MET A 1 -11.21 -21.15 -24.81
N LYS A 2 -10.59 -21.45 -23.65
CA LYS A 2 -10.84 -20.77 -22.38
C LYS A 2 -10.24 -19.36 -22.42
N ASN A 3 -11.02 -18.36 -22.03
CA ASN A 3 -10.59 -16.97 -21.92
C ASN A 3 -9.56 -16.85 -20.79
N LEU A 4 -8.26 -16.91 -21.12
CA LEU A 4 -7.16 -16.62 -20.20
C LEU A 4 -7.21 -15.19 -19.61
N ALA A 5 -8.01 -14.30 -20.19
CA ALA A 5 -8.22 -12.96 -19.67
C ALA A 5 -9.27 -12.90 -18.54
N GLN A 6 -10.05 -13.97 -18.31
CA GLN A 6 -11.09 -13.98 -17.27
C GLN A 6 -10.58 -14.56 -15.94
N ASP A 7 -9.55 -15.41 -15.97
CA ASP A 7 -8.90 -15.96 -14.77
C ASP A 7 -7.88 -15.01 -14.10
N LEU A 8 -7.52 -13.89 -14.76
CA LEU A 8 -6.62 -12.88 -14.18
C LEU A 8 -7.34 -11.84 -13.30
N TRP A 9 -8.68 -11.81 -13.32
CA TRP A 9 -9.48 -10.75 -12.71
C TRP A 9 -10.17 -11.17 -11.38
N GLU A 10 -10.01 -12.42 -10.94
CA GLU A 10 -10.38 -12.87 -9.59
C GLU A 10 -9.29 -12.60 -8.53
N PHE A 11 -8.17 -11.99 -8.91
CA PHE A 11 -7.06 -11.63 -8.01
C PHE A 11 -7.03 -10.13 -7.65
N TYR A 12 -8.17 -9.44 -7.61
CA TYR A 12 -8.27 -8.22 -6.80
C TYR A 12 -8.18 -8.64 -5.34
N SER A 13 -6.96 -8.93 -4.91
CA SER A 13 -6.62 -9.09 -3.52
C SER A 13 -6.90 -7.75 -2.85
N ASP A 14 -7.93 -7.76 -2.03
CA ASP A 14 -8.13 -6.87 -0.90
C ASP A 14 -6.81 -6.20 -0.46
N VAL A 15 -6.69 -4.87 -0.64
CA VAL A 15 -5.48 -4.09 -0.30
C VAL A 15 -4.96 -4.42 1.10
N PRO A 16 -5.83 -4.55 2.14
CA PRO A 16 -5.42 -5.05 3.45
C PRO A 16 -4.67 -6.37 3.41
N SER A 17 -5.22 -7.38 2.75
CA SER A 17 -4.64 -8.71 2.62
C SER A 17 -3.33 -8.69 1.81
N LEU A 18 -3.30 -7.94 0.71
CA LEU A 18 -2.11 -7.78 -0.12
C LEU A 18 -0.95 -7.12 0.64
N ALA A 19 -1.25 -6.04 1.37
CA ALA A 19 -0.27 -5.34 2.21
C ALA A 19 0.25 -6.22 3.35
N CYS A 20 -0.59 -7.08 3.92
CA CYS A 20 -0.17 -8.06 4.93
C CYS A 20 0.84 -9.08 4.33
N HIS A 21 0.52 -9.65 3.16
CA HIS A 21 1.44 -10.58 2.49
C HIS A 21 2.76 -9.92 2.11
N ALA A 22 2.73 -8.67 1.61
CA ALA A 22 3.94 -7.91 1.33
C ALA A 22 4.81 -7.71 2.59
N ALA A 23 4.20 -7.43 3.75
CA ALA A 23 4.93 -7.33 5.01
C ALA A 23 5.60 -8.65 5.41
N ILE A 24 4.91 -9.78 5.20
CA ILE A 24 5.46 -11.13 5.47
C ILE A 24 6.64 -11.43 4.54
N GLU A 25 6.52 -11.14 3.25
CA GLU A 25 7.59 -11.32 2.27
C GLU A 25 8.83 -10.48 2.65
N LEU A 26 8.65 -9.23 3.05
CA LEU A 26 9.74 -8.37 3.53
C LEU A 26 10.36 -8.90 4.84
N ASP A 27 9.58 -9.41 5.79
CA ASP A 27 10.12 -10.04 7.02
C ASP A 27 10.93 -11.30 6.71
N ASN A 28 10.45 -12.11 5.76
CA ASN A 28 11.17 -13.29 5.31
C ASN A 28 12.48 -12.93 4.59
N LEU A 29 12.49 -11.85 3.81
CA LEU A 29 13.70 -11.30 3.20
C LEU A 29 14.70 -10.89 4.28
N ILE A 30 14.27 -10.12 5.28
CA ILE A 30 15.12 -9.69 6.41
C ILE A 30 15.72 -10.89 7.16
N ARG A 31 14.95 -11.98 7.31
CA ARG A 31 15.40 -13.22 7.97
C ARG A 31 16.21 -14.15 7.07
N GLY A 32 16.39 -13.82 5.78
CA GLY A 32 17.08 -14.66 4.81
C GLY A 32 16.37 -15.97 4.48
N LYS A 33 15.05 -16.07 4.71
CA LYS A 33 14.27 -17.31 4.54
C LYS A 33 13.74 -17.52 3.12
N SER A 34 13.32 -16.45 2.44
CA SER A 34 12.79 -16.52 1.08
C SER A 34 12.98 -15.19 0.34
N THR A 35 13.17 -15.25 -0.97
CA THR A 35 13.32 -14.07 -1.85
C THR A 35 12.11 -13.84 -2.75
N GLY A 36 11.02 -14.59 -2.57
CA GLY A 36 9.76 -14.32 -3.27
C GLY A 36 9.18 -12.99 -2.77
N LEU A 37 8.98 -12.04 -3.68
CA LEU A 37 8.48 -10.69 -3.41
C LEU A 37 7.24 -10.39 -4.29
N ASN A 38 6.41 -11.40 -4.55
CA ASN A 38 5.28 -11.29 -5.48
C ASN A 38 4.20 -10.35 -4.94
N ALA A 39 3.91 -10.43 -3.64
CA ALA A 39 2.96 -9.52 -3.01
C ALA A 39 3.52 -8.10 -2.94
N VAL A 40 4.83 -7.92 -2.75
CA VAL A 40 5.48 -6.60 -2.81
C VAL A 40 5.37 -5.99 -4.22
N ILE A 41 5.58 -6.78 -5.28
CA ILE A 41 5.39 -6.36 -6.67
C ILE A 41 3.95 -5.89 -6.91
N GLN A 42 2.98 -6.75 -6.59
CA GLN A 42 1.56 -6.47 -6.79
C GLN A 42 1.12 -5.24 -5.98
N LEU A 43 1.59 -5.08 -4.74
CA LEU A 43 1.28 -3.91 -3.93
C LEU A 43 1.83 -2.62 -4.55
N ALA A 44 3.07 -2.64 -5.05
CA ALA A 44 3.67 -1.50 -5.71
C ALA A 44 2.90 -1.11 -6.99
N GLU A 45 2.42 -2.09 -7.75
CA GLU A 45 1.57 -1.87 -8.92
C GLU A 45 0.21 -1.29 -8.56
N VAL A 46 -0.49 -1.85 -7.57
CA VAL A 46 -1.80 -1.38 -7.10
C VAL A 46 -1.71 0.07 -6.62
N ILE A 47 -0.73 0.38 -5.76
CA ILE A 47 -0.52 1.76 -5.29
C ILE A 47 -0.18 2.69 -6.46
N SER A 48 0.62 2.23 -7.45
CA SER A 48 0.95 3.04 -8.62
C SER A 48 -0.26 3.37 -9.50
N GLN A 49 -1.16 2.41 -9.66
CA GLN A 49 -2.37 2.53 -10.48
C GLN A 49 -3.42 3.41 -9.79
N ASP A 50 -3.70 3.17 -8.51
CA ASP A 50 -4.72 3.89 -7.74
C ASP A 50 -4.37 5.38 -7.56
N MET A 51 -3.06 5.68 -7.53
CA MET A 51 -2.57 7.06 -7.48
C MET A 51 -2.58 7.77 -8.83
N ALA A 52 -3.01 7.13 -9.93
CA ALA A 52 -2.86 7.62 -11.29
C ALA A 52 -1.48 8.27 -11.53
N LEU A 53 -0.41 7.60 -11.07
CA LEU A 53 0.98 8.07 -11.19
C LEU A 53 1.52 7.97 -12.62
N SER A 54 0.67 7.64 -13.60
CA SER A 54 1.07 7.23 -14.94
C SER A 54 0.38 8.05 -16.02
N LYS A 55 0.92 9.24 -16.26
CA LYS A 55 1.38 9.77 -17.55
C LYS A 55 1.45 11.28 -17.41
N SER A 56 2.66 11.82 -17.52
CA SER A 56 2.84 13.20 -17.93
C SER A 56 2.21 13.34 -19.32
N ASP A 57 0.98 13.84 -19.38
CA ASP A 57 0.57 14.53 -20.60
C ASP A 57 1.55 15.69 -20.80
N ALA A 58 1.96 15.89 -22.05
CA ALA A 58 3.02 16.80 -22.48
C ALA A 58 2.78 18.30 -22.17
N THR A 59 1.83 18.60 -21.30
CA THR A 59 1.37 19.93 -20.87
C THR A 59 1.69 20.27 -19.42
N GLY A 60 2.33 19.38 -18.64
CA GLY A 60 2.88 19.74 -17.32
C GLY A 60 1.85 20.13 -16.25
N ILE A 61 0.56 19.87 -16.49
CA ILE A 61 -0.48 20.02 -15.47
C ILE A 61 -0.57 18.67 -14.77
N ILE A 62 -0.16 18.63 -13.50
CA ILE A 62 -0.43 17.52 -12.60
C ILE A 62 -1.96 17.40 -12.54
N SER A 63 -2.55 16.45 -13.27
CA SER A 63 -3.94 16.07 -13.04
C SER A 63 -4.04 15.71 -11.57
N SER A 64 -4.81 16.51 -10.82
CA SER A 64 -5.12 16.27 -9.42
C SER A 64 -5.65 14.84 -9.32
N ALA A 65 -4.79 13.91 -8.91
CA ALA A 65 -5.12 12.51 -8.76
C ALA A 65 -6.36 12.43 -7.87
N TYR A 66 -7.43 11.84 -8.40
CA TYR A 66 -8.66 11.63 -7.66
C TYR A 66 -8.43 10.45 -6.71
N LEU A 67 -7.62 10.71 -5.69
CA LEU A 67 -7.24 9.77 -4.66
C LEU A 67 -8.43 9.67 -3.71
N ASP A 68 -9.00 8.49 -3.52
CA ASP A 68 -10.09 8.33 -2.57
C ASP A 68 -9.64 8.78 -1.17
N SER A 69 -10.52 9.50 -0.48
CA SER A 69 -10.21 10.08 0.82
C SER A 69 -9.84 9.01 1.86
N ALA A 70 -10.45 7.82 1.79
CA ALA A 70 -10.11 6.73 2.70
C ALA A 70 -8.70 6.19 2.39
N THR A 71 -8.36 5.98 1.11
CA THR A 71 -7.01 5.58 0.68
C THR A 71 -5.96 6.61 1.08
N ALA A 72 -6.22 7.90 0.89
CA ALA A 72 -5.30 8.97 1.27
C ALA A 72 -5.04 8.98 2.79
N VAL A 73 -6.09 8.78 3.59
CA VAL A 73 -5.97 8.67 5.05
C VAL A 73 -5.16 7.44 5.44
N ALA A 74 -5.44 6.27 4.84
CA ALA A 74 -4.71 5.04 5.11
C ALA A 74 -3.21 5.18 4.83
N LEU A 75 -2.86 5.78 3.69
CA LEU A 75 -1.47 6.01 3.30
C LEU A 75 -0.78 7.02 4.20
N ASN A 76 -1.42 8.13 4.52
CA ASN A 76 -0.84 9.14 5.39
C ASN A 76 -0.48 8.56 6.77
N TYR A 77 -1.38 7.77 7.35
CA TYR A 77 -1.08 7.08 8.60
C TYR A 77 -0.03 5.98 8.43
N ALA A 78 -0.04 5.22 7.34
CA ALA A 78 0.96 4.17 7.11
C ALA A 78 2.38 4.74 6.95
N ILE A 79 2.53 5.88 6.27
CA ILE A 79 3.83 6.56 6.10
C ILE A 79 4.29 7.17 7.43
N ALA A 80 3.38 7.79 8.19
CA ALA A 80 3.70 8.32 9.52
C ALA A 80 4.12 7.21 10.51
N ASP A 81 3.37 6.11 10.56
CA ASP A 81 3.59 4.99 11.49
C ASP A 81 4.88 4.20 11.16
N SER A 82 5.38 4.29 9.92
CA SER A 82 6.60 3.62 9.47
C SER A 82 7.87 4.48 9.58
N ASN A 83 7.77 5.70 10.13
CA ASN A 83 8.85 6.69 10.15
C ASN A 83 9.41 7.01 8.75
N LEU A 84 8.58 6.87 7.71
CA LEU A 84 8.91 7.25 6.34
C LEU A 84 8.61 8.73 6.07
N SER A 85 7.82 9.38 6.92
CA SER A 85 7.60 10.84 6.90
C SER A 85 8.25 11.55 8.09
N THR A 86 8.57 12.82 7.89
CA THR A 86 9.11 13.73 8.90
C THR A 86 8.10 14.78 9.39
N THR A 87 6.91 14.91 8.78
CA THR A 87 5.92 15.95 9.13
C THR A 87 4.49 15.55 8.76
N PRO A 88 3.44 16.12 9.39
CA PRO A 88 2.06 15.97 8.90
C PRO A 88 1.94 16.49 7.46
N ASN A 89 1.40 15.66 6.57
CA ASN A 89 1.46 15.91 5.13
C ASN A 89 0.20 16.58 4.57
N GLU A 90 0.42 17.64 3.81
CA GLU A 90 -0.53 18.12 2.80
C GLU A 90 -0.61 17.10 1.64
N LEU A 91 -1.75 17.04 0.96
CA LEU A 91 -2.01 16.06 -0.12
C LEU A 91 -0.90 15.99 -1.19
N PRO A 92 -0.33 17.09 -1.70
CA PRO A 92 0.78 17.02 -2.68
C PRO A 92 2.05 16.36 -2.11
N LYS A 93 2.30 16.56 -0.81
CA LYS A 93 3.43 15.95 -0.12
C LYS A 93 3.18 14.46 0.11
N LEU A 94 1.95 14.08 0.49
CA LEU A 94 1.54 12.69 0.62
C LEU A 94 1.72 11.89 -0.69
N ILE A 95 1.34 12.47 -1.83
CA ILE A 95 1.54 11.84 -3.15
C ILE A 95 3.03 11.65 -3.43
N THR A 96 3.85 12.65 -3.09
CA THR A 96 5.31 12.60 -3.29
C THR A 96 5.95 11.51 -2.43
N GLU A 97 5.59 11.45 -1.15
CA GLU A 97 6.12 10.45 -0.22
C GLU A 97 5.62 9.04 -0.60
N THR A 98 4.35 8.87 -0.97
CA THR A 98 3.83 7.60 -1.48
C THR A 98 4.59 7.14 -2.72
N ARG A 99 4.91 8.04 -3.65
CA ARG A 99 5.74 7.72 -4.81
C ARG A 99 7.14 7.26 -4.41
N GLN A 100 7.76 7.90 -3.41
CA GLN A 100 9.06 7.47 -2.89
C GLN A 100 8.98 6.08 -2.27
N VAL A 101 7.94 5.78 -1.50
CA VAL A 101 7.70 4.45 -0.93
C VAL A 101 7.61 3.39 -2.03
N VAL A 102 6.83 3.65 -3.09
CA VAL A 102 6.71 2.74 -4.23
C VAL A 102 8.05 2.54 -4.93
N GLN A 103 8.83 3.60 -5.16
CA GLN A 103 10.17 3.48 -5.74
C GLN A 103 11.10 2.64 -4.85
N CYS A 104 11.00 2.78 -3.53
CA CYS A 104 11.74 1.96 -2.59
C CYS A 104 11.29 0.48 -2.65
N LEU A 105 9.99 0.19 -2.73
CA LEU A 105 9.49 -1.17 -2.92
C LEU A 105 10.03 -1.79 -4.21
N ILE A 106 10.01 -1.06 -5.32
CA ILE A 106 10.55 -1.51 -6.61
C ILE A 106 12.05 -1.82 -6.51
N ARG A 107 12.84 -0.95 -5.86
CA ARG A 107 14.29 -1.21 -5.66
C ARG A 107 14.56 -2.48 -4.86
N VAL A 108 13.76 -2.72 -3.81
CA VAL A 108 13.86 -3.95 -3.01
C VAL A 108 13.52 -5.17 -3.87
N VAL A 109 12.53 -5.09 -4.74
CA VAL A 109 12.17 -6.17 -5.67
C VAL A 109 13.29 -6.45 -6.68
N GLU A 110 13.86 -5.41 -7.30
CA GLU A 110 14.89 -5.54 -8.32
C GLU A 110 16.16 -6.19 -7.79
N ASN A 111 16.60 -5.81 -6.58
CA ASN A 111 17.82 -6.33 -5.96
C ASN A 111 17.66 -6.54 -4.44
N PRO A 112 16.97 -7.61 -4.00
CA PRO A 112 16.59 -7.80 -2.59
C PRO A 112 17.77 -7.89 -1.64
N LYS A 113 18.84 -8.60 -2.04
CA LYS A 113 20.04 -8.77 -1.22
C LYS A 113 20.80 -7.46 -1.06
N ARG A 114 20.97 -6.73 -2.16
CA ARG A 114 21.67 -5.45 -2.16
C ARG A 114 20.93 -4.40 -1.34
N ALA A 115 19.60 -4.35 -1.45
CA ALA A 115 18.79 -3.44 -0.64
C ALA A 115 18.93 -3.73 0.87
N LEU A 116 19.02 -5.00 1.26
CA LEU A 116 19.23 -5.40 2.65
C LEU A 116 20.66 -5.10 3.15
N GLU A 117 21.66 -5.17 2.27
CA GLU A 117 23.06 -4.85 2.60
C GLU A 117 23.30 -3.33 2.71
N GLU A 118 22.76 -2.55 1.77
CA GLU A 118 22.98 -1.09 1.71
C GLU A 118 22.07 -0.33 2.69
N GLU A 119 20.80 -0.74 2.82
CA GLU A 119 19.77 0.04 3.54
C GLU A 119 18.83 -0.86 4.38
N PRO A 120 19.34 -1.66 5.34
CA PRO A 120 18.53 -2.60 6.12
C PRO A 120 17.41 -1.93 6.92
N ASP A 121 17.65 -0.72 7.42
CA ASP A 121 16.65 0.07 8.14
C ASP A 121 15.48 0.46 7.26
N LYS A 122 15.74 0.80 5.98
CA LYS A 122 14.66 1.15 5.05
C LYS A 122 13.82 -0.07 4.68
N VAL A 123 14.43 -1.24 4.52
CA VAL A 123 13.67 -2.49 4.30
C VAL A 123 12.77 -2.79 5.51
N ASN A 124 13.25 -2.55 6.73
CA ASN A 124 12.42 -2.64 7.94
C ASN A 124 11.29 -1.60 7.97
N GLN A 125 11.55 -0.35 7.58
CA GLN A 125 10.52 0.69 7.47
C GLN A 125 9.44 0.32 6.44
N LEU A 126 9.82 -0.23 5.29
CA LEU A 126 8.88 -0.72 4.28
C LEU A 126 8.01 -1.86 4.80
N LYS A 127 8.58 -2.78 5.58
CA LYS A 127 7.80 -3.83 6.27
C LYS A 127 6.76 -3.21 7.20
N TYR A 128 7.17 -2.22 8.01
CA TYR A 128 6.24 -1.54 8.91
C TYR A 128 5.19 -0.74 8.16
N PHE A 129 5.55 -0.12 7.03
CA PHE A 129 4.61 0.55 6.14
C PHE A 129 3.54 -0.42 5.62
N CYS A 130 3.94 -1.57 5.06
CA CYS A 130 3.00 -2.57 4.56
C CYS A 130 2.08 -3.09 5.68
N LEU A 131 2.62 -3.31 6.88
CA LEU A 131 1.82 -3.73 8.04
C LEU A 131 0.84 -2.65 8.48
N ALA A 132 1.26 -1.39 8.52
CA ALA A 132 0.42 -0.27 8.88
C ALA A 132 -0.69 -0.06 7.84
N LEU A 133 -0.33 -0.09 6.55
CA LEU A 133 -1.28 0.02 5.44
C LEU A 133 -2.35 -1.08 5.53
N SER A 134 -1.94 -2.32 5.80
CA SER A 134 -2.86 -3.45 5.98
C SER A 134 -3.91 -3.17 7.07
N LYS A 135 -3.44 -2.75 8.26
CA LYS A 135 -4.33 -2.45 9.40
C LYS A 135 -5.27 -1.29 9.12
N ARG A 136 -4.77 -0.23 8.46
CA ARG A 136 -5.54 0.98 8.19
C ARG A 136 -6.57 0.77 7.11
N ALA A 137 -6.21 0.07 6.03
CA ALA A 137 -7.15 -0.28 4.98
C ALA A 137 -8.29 -1.16 5.53
N LEU A 138 -7.96 -2.16 6.36
CA LEU A 138 -8.97 -3.02 6.98
C LEU A 138 -9.93 -2.23 7.87
N ALA A 139 -9.41 -1.27 8.64
CA ALA A 139 -10.23 -0.43 9.52
C ALA A 139 -11.21 0.49 8.76
N LEU A 140 -10.94 0.77 7.49
CA LEU A 140 -11.78 1.61 6.63
C LEU A 140 -12.84 0.79 5.86
N GLU A 141 -12.60 -0.50 5.66
CA GLU A 141 -13.55 -1.40 4.98
C GLU A 141 -14.69 -1.89 5.87
N VAL A 142 -14.55 -1.80 7.20
CA VAL A 142 -15.62 -2.20 8.12
C VAL A 142 -16.88 -1.35 7.84
N PRO A 143 -17.99 -1.93 7.38
CA PRO A 143 -19.21 -1.18 7.14
C PRO A 143 -19.68 -0.58 8.47
N GLN A 144 -19.84 0.74 8.53
CA GLN A 144 -20.40 1.44 9.69
C GLN A 144 -21.89 1.15 9.95
N TYR A 145 -22.43 0.01 9.52
CA TYR A 145 -23.84 -0.34 9.75
C TYR A 145 -23.99 -1.73 10.38
N GLN A 146 -24.12 -1.74 11.70
CA GLN A 146 -25.28 -2.32 12.40
C GLN A 146 -25.28 -1.88 13.87
N GLU A 147 -25.54 -0.59 14.12
CA GLU A 147 -26.27 -0.19 15.34
C GLU A 147 -27.66 0.31 14.91
N GLU A 148 -28.46 -0.58 14.32
CA GLU A 148 -29.86 -0.53 14.72
C GLU A 148 -29.89 -0.98 16.17
N SER A 149 -29.76 -0.02 17.09
CA SER A 149 -30.17 -0.22 18.47
C SER A 149 -31.69 -0.35 18.47
N GLN A 150 -32.21 -1.49 18.00
CA GLN A 150 -33.56 -1.91 18.35
C GLN A 150 -33.53 -2.21 19.83
N HIS A 151 -33.73 -1.17 20.65
CA HIS A 151 -34.05 -1.33 22.06
C HIS A 151 -35.53 -1.71 22.13
N PRO A 152 -35.88 -2.97 22.46
CA PRO A 152 -37.28 -3.40 22.52
C PRO A 152 -38.07 -2.79 23.70
N TYR A 153 -37.47 -1.87 24.47
CA TYR A 153 -38.04 -1.33 25.72
C TYR A 153 -38.12 0.20 25.80
N ARG A 154 -37.90 0.96 24.71
CA ARG A 154 -38.41 2.34 24.67
C ARG A 154 -39.91 2.31 24.40
N ARG A 155 -40.69 2.26 25.48
CA ARG A 155 -42.07 2.74 25.51
C ARG A 155 -42.09 4.24 25.69
#